data_AF-A0A2H6BR00-F1
#
_entry.id   AF-A0A2H6BR00-F1
#
_cell.length_a   1.000
_cell.length_b   1.000
_cell.length_c   1.000
_cell.angle_alpha   90.00
_cell.angle_beta   90.00
_cell.angle_gamma   90.00
#
_symmetry.space_group_name_H-M   'P 1'
#
loop_
_entity.id
_entity.type
_entity.pdbx_description
1 polymer ?
#
loop_
_entity_poly.entity_id
_entity_poly.type
_entity_poly.pdbx_seq_one_letter_code
_entity_poly.pdbx_strand_id
1 'polypeptide(L)'
;MLQYLIIIKPLGFLYGSAGPFLSPENLVGRSGNRFPPTAATVSGLFAHSNPTNIRDLQIAGPFWANSEQPDNFFVPTPFIYLAKKPLANYFQDQENNDNGKIQHTLTWQEKWQEKDSKQIEGKFDRDSWIPINQWYNPQKAYGSPWQYHPHLHPRLLEEQRKVKTGELFLENAVQLHPDACLVYLANQPLENGWYRFGGESHLVEVKSLELSSHLQTLFNQDVGQYFALITAAIWGTNRLSTRNPSDWQLETINTERPITYRYRFGGKDKVKRLSRGRYAVPAGTVYRLKNPLPSWENWQESWFPSEGVSLKRWGCGLALPLENIAK
;
A
#
# COMPACT_ATOMS: atom_id res chain seq x y z
N MET A 1 -4.58 12.08 14.17
CA MET A 1 -5.58 11.01 13.94
C MET A 1 -6.00 11.00 12.49
N LEU A 2 -6.15 9.82 11.91
CA LEU A 2 -6.70 9.68 10.56
C LEU A 2 -8.18 10.05 10.60
N GLN A 3 -8.58 10.98 9.74
CA GLN A 3 -9.93 11.59 9.75
C GLN A 3 -10.57 11.58 8.36
N TYR A 4 -9.78 11.50 7.30
CA TYR A 4 -10.26 11.66 5.93
C TYR A 4 -9.88 10.47 5.06
N LEU A 5 -10.77 10.15 4.14
CA LEU A 5 -10.58 9.23 3.03
C LEU A 5 -10.28 10.05 1.77
N ILE A 6 -9.05 9.95 1.29
CA ILE A 6 -8.60 10.59 0.04
C ILE A 6 -8.78 9.59 -1.08
N ILE A 7 -9.75 9.87 -1.95
CA ILE A 7 -10.11 9.06 -3.11
C ILE A 7 -9.43 9.66 -4.34
N ILE A 8 -8.72 8.82 -5.08
CA ILE A 8 -8.06 9.19 -6.33
C ILE A 8 -8.61 8.32 -7.44
N LYS A 9 -9.32 8.94 -8.39
CA LYS A 9 -9.86 8.30 -9.60
C LYS A 9 -9.06 8.75 -10.82
N PRO A 10 -8.34 7.85 -11.50
CA PRO A 10 -7.64 8.20 -12.74
C PRO A 10 -8.60 8.58 -13.86
N LEU A 11 -8.29 9.65 -14.59
CA LEU A 11 -9.03 10.03 -15.81
C LEU A 11 -8.46 9.34 -17.07
N GLY A 12 -7.59 8.35 -16.88
CA GLY A 12 -6.89 7.61 -17.91
C GLY A 12 -5.88 6.65 -17.27
N PHE A 13 -4.84 6.28 -18.00
CA PHE A 13 -3.73 5.50 -17.44
C PHE A 13 -3.03 6.26 -16.31
N LEU A 14 -2.56 5.53 -15.30
CA LEU A 14 -1.57 6.01 -14.34
C LEU A 14 -0.20 5.47 -14.69
N TYR A 15 0.85 6.23 -14.37
CA TYR A 15 2.21 5.81 -14.63
C TYR A 15 2.97 5.76 -13.31
N GLY A 16 3.55 4.59 -13.04
CA GLY A 16 4.35 4.37 -11.85
C GLY A 16 5.52 5.34 -11.80
N SER A 17 5.92 5.80 -10.62
CA SER A 17 7.11 6.63 -10.52
C SER A 17 8.35 5.80 -10.83
N ALA A 18 9.03 6.06 -11.94
CA ALA A 18 10.36 5.50 -12.23
C ALA A 18 11.32 5.73 -11.04
N GLY A 19 11.99 4.69 -10.52
CA GLY A 19 13.11 4.92 -9.59
C GLY A 19 13.46 3.94 -8.47
N PRO A 20 13.03 2.66 -8.41
CA PRO A 20 13.59 1.76 -7.39
C PRO A 20 15.00 1.25 -7.76
N PHE A 21 15.36 1.14 -9.05
CA PHE A 21 16.64 0.58 -9.47
C PHE A 21 17.13 1.21 -10.78
N LEU A 22 18.41 1.58 -10.83
CA LEU A 22 19.15 1.87 -12.06
C LEU A 22 20.21 0.78 -12.16
N SER A 23 19.98 -0.28 -12.94
CA SER A 23 21.05 -1.20 -13.33
C SER A 23 21.51 -0.91 -14.75
N PRO A 24 22.72 -1.34 -15.14
CA PRO A 24 23.14 -1.35 -16.53
C PRO A 24 22.17 -2.12 -17.46
N GLU A 25 21.42 -3.12 -16.95
CA GLU A 25 20.36 -3.78 -17.73
C GLU A 25 19.12 -2.90 -17.95
N ASN A 26 18.93 -1.81 -17.20
CA ASN A 26 17.90 -0.79 -17.46
C ASN A 26 18.25 0.14 -18.65
N LEU A 27 19.29 -0.16 -19.44
CA LEU A 27 19.51 0.44 -20.75
C LEU A 27 18.37 0.14 -21.74
N VAL A 28 17.53 -0.87 -21.46
CA VAL A 28 16.20 -1.02 -22.05
C VAL A 28 15.19 -0.48 -21.03
N GLY A 29 15.10 0.85 -20.92
CA GLY A 29 14.47 1.58 -19.83
C GLY A 29 13.10 1.07 -19.39
N ARG A 30 13.08 0.08 -18.48
CA ARG A 30 11.88 -0.44 -17.82
C ARG A 30 11.60 0.39 -16.57
N SER A 31 10.58 1.24 -16.64
CA SER A 31 10.02 1.86 -15.44
C SER A 31 9.45 0.76 -14.53
N GLY A 32 9.87 0.70 -13.27
CA GLY A 32 9.50 -0.38 -12.35
C GLY A 32 8.00 -0.43 -12.04
N ASN A 33 7.46 -1.64 -11.86
CA ASN A 33 6.03 -1.94 -11.63
C ASN A 33 5.55 -1.65 -10.19
N ARG A 34 5.88 -0.50 -9.60
CA ARG A 34 5.39 -0.19 -8.24
C ARG A 34 4.06 0.55 -8.32
N PHE A 35 2.98 -0.21 -8.28
CA PHE A 35 1.62 0.29 -8.14
C PHE A 35 0.93 -0.44 -6.96
N PRO A 36 0.07 0.24 -6.18
CA PRO A 36 -0.31 1.65 -6.33
C PRO A 36 0.75 2.65 -5.85
N PRO A 37 0.60 3.95 -6.18
CA PRO A 37 1.50 5.00 -5.70
C PRO A 37 1.57 5.02 -4.16
N THR A 38 2.76 5.30 -3.61
CA THR A 38 2.93 5.32 -2.16
C THR A 38 2.28 6.55 -1.53
N ALA A 39 2.04 6.50 -0.22
CA ALA A 39 1.57 7.66 0.56
C ALA A 39 2.49 8.90 0.40
N ALA A 40 3.80 8.69 0.27
CA ALA A 40 4.74 9.76 -0.04
C ALA A 40 4.47 10.43 -1.40
N THR A 41 4.06 9.69 -2.43
CA THR A 41 3.66 10.26 -3.72
C THR A 41 2.40 11.11 -3.58
N VAL A 42 1.40 10.64 -2.82
CA VAL A 42 0.16 11.39 -2.56
C VAL A 42 0.41 12.66 -1.74
N SER A 43 1.38 12.65 -0.82
CA SER A 43 1.77 13.85 -0.07
C SER A 43 2.19 15.02 -0.97
N GLY A 44 2.65 14.74 -2.20
CA GLY A 44 2.95 15.76 -3.20
C GLY A 44 1.72 16.58 -3.64
N LEU A 45 0.53 15.98 -3.64
CA LEU A 45 -0.72 16.68 -3.93
C LEU A 45 -1.06 17.70 -2.83
N PHE A 46 -0.89 17.29 -1.57
CA PHE A 46 -1.04 18.18 -0.42
C PHE A 46 -0.02 19.32 -0.45
N ALA A 47 1.25 19.01 -0.75
CA ALA A 47 2.31 20.01 -0.85
C ALA A 47 2.03 21.07 -1.93
N HIS A 48 1.45 20.64 -3.05
CA HIS A 48 1.10 21.54 -4.15
C HIS A 48 -0.09 22.43 -3.82
N SER A 49 -1.10 21.89 -3.13
CA SER A 49 -2.34 22.59 -2.82
C SER A 49 -2.20 23.52 -1.62
N ASN A 50 -1.49 23.10 -0.58
CA ASN A 50 -1.33 23.85 0.65
C ASN A 50 0.07 23.66 1.27
N PRO A 51 1.08 24.42 0.79
CA PRO A 51 2.47 24.22 1.18
C PRO A 51 2.79 24.57 2.63
N THR A 52 1.96 25.37 3.31
CA THR A 52 2.24 25.86 4.67
C THR A 52 1.87 24.85 5.77
N ASN A 53 0.90 23.97 5.52
CA ASN A 53 0.35 23.06 6.54
C ASN A 53 0.81 21.60 6.41
N ILE A 54 1.84 21.35 5.58
CA ILE A 54 2.28 19.98 5.31
C ILE A 54 3.02 19.35 6.50
N ARG A 55 3.55 20.10 7.46
CA ARG A 55 4.44 19.53 8.50
C ARG A 55 3.77 18.44 9.34
N ASP A 56 2.48 18.59 9.60
CA ASP A 56 1.70 17.68 10.45
C ASP A 56 0.89 16.66 9.64
N LEU A 57 1.01 16.66 8.31
CA LEU A 57 0.27 15.75 7.43
C LEU A 57 0.69 14.30 7.69
N GLN A 58 -0.23 13.47 8.16
CA GLN A 58 -0.11 12.02 8.19
C GLN A 58 -0.95 11.45 7.06
N ILE A 59 -0.37 10.52 6.30
CA ILE A 59 -1.07 9.84 5.21
C ILE A 59 -0.66 8.37 5.15
N ALA A 60 -1.63 7.47 4.99
CA ALA A 60 -1.42 6.03 4.93
C ALA A 60 -2.13 5.38 3.74
N GLY A 61 -1.57 4.26 3.28
CA GLY A 61 -1.99 3.54 2.09
C GLY A 61 -0.78 3.04 1.29
N PRO A 62 -0.98 2.56 0.06
CA PRO A 62 -2.22 2.63 -0.71
C PRO A 62 -3.22 1.51 -0.42
N PHE A 63 -4.50 1.82 -0.69
CA PHE A 63 -5.62 0.88 -0.77
C PHE A 63 -6.39 1.09 -2.08
N TRP A 64 -7.39 0.25 -2.34
CA TRP A 64 -8.33 0.44 -3.46
C TRP A 64 -9.76 0.13 -3.02
N ALA A 65 -10.76 0.67 -3.72
CA ALA A 65 -12.16 0.41 -3.42
C ALA A 65 -13.01 0.40 -4.68
N ASN A 66 -14.24 -0.11 -4.58
CA ASN A 66 -15.30 0.26 -5.52
C ASN A 66 -15.56 1.77 -5.38
N SER A 67 -15.56 2.50 -6.49
CA SER A 67 -15.78 3.93 -6.52
C SER A 67 -17.16 4.36 -6.02
N GLU A 68 -18.15 3.47 -6.02
CA GLU A 68 -19.47 3.71 -5.43
C GLU A 68 -19.51 3.46 -3.92
N GLN A 69 -18.55 2.71 -3.37
CA GLN A 69 -18.47 2.34 -1.95
C GLN A 69 -17.04 2.52 -1.41
N PRO A 70 -16.47 3.74 -1.46
CA PRO A 70 -15.07 3.97 -1.12
C PRO A 70 -14.74 3.66 0.35
N ASP A 71 -15.72 3.79 1.25
CA ASP A 71 -15.58 3.47 2.68
C ASP A 71 -15.31 1.98 2.94
N ASN A 72 -15.77 1.08 2.07
CA ASN A 72 -15.45 -0.35 2.16
C ASN A 72 -14.26 -0.71 1.28
N PHE A 73 -13.17 0.03 1.44
CA PHE A 73 -11.94 -0.23 0.70
C PHE A 73 -11.30 -1.56 1.10
N PHE A 74 -10.44 -2.03 0.22
CA PHE A 74 -9.72 -3.28 0.34
C PHE A 74 -8.35 -3.06 0.94
N VAL A 75 -8.03 -3.85 1.96
CA VAL A 75 -6.72 -3.86 2.64
C VAL A 75 -5.96 -5.15 2.32
N PRO A 76 -4.62 -5.15 2.38
CA PRO A 76 -3.84 -6.37 2.18
C PRO A 76 -4.26 -7.48 3.12
N THR A 77 -4.48 -8.69 2.57
CA THR A 77 -4.86 -9.86 3.35
C THR A 77 -3.77 -10.22 4.36
N PRO A 78 -4.09 -10.35 5.65
CA PRO A 78 -3.14 -10.89 6.63
C PRO A 78 -2.62 -12.27 6.22
N PHE A 79 -1.31 -12.52 6.36
CA PHE A 79 -0.67 -13.78 5.95
C PHE A 79 -1.08 -15.00 6.77
N ILE A 80 -1.99 -14.83 7.71
CA ILE A 80 -2.66 -15.91 8.42
C ILE A 80 -3.84 -16.47 7.61
N TYR A 81 -4.41 -15.72 6.68
CA TYR A 81 -5.48 -16.20 5.81
C TYR A 81 -4.91 -16.76 4.52
N LEU A 82 -5.24 -18.02 4.23
CA LEU A 82 -4.76 -18.70 3.03
C LEU A 82 -5.89 -18.76 2.01
N ALA A 83 -5.81 -17.87 1.01
CA ALA A 83 -6.80 -17.74 -0.06
C ALA A 83 -6.46 -18.63 -1.26
N LYS A 84 -7.46 -19.40 -1.72
CA LYS A 84 -7.35 -20.31 -2.88
C LYS A 84 -7.05 -19.53 -4.16
N LYS A 85 -6.15 -20.05 -5.00
CA LYS A 85 -5.92 -19.53 -6.35
C LYS A 85 -6.90 -20.14 -7.37
N PRO A 86 -7.31 -19.38 -8.41
CA PRO A 86 -7.02 -17.97 -8.63
C PRO A 86 -7.78 -17.07 -7.64
N LEU A 87 -7.30 -15.85 -7.41
CA LEU A 87 -8.01 -14.87 -6.60
C LEU A 87 -9.30 -14.42 -7.29
N ALA A 88 -10.29 -13.98 -6.52
CA ALA A 88 -11.51 -13.41 -7.08
C ALA A 88 -11.25 -12.06 -7.74
N ASN A 89 -11.94 -11.80 -8.85
CA ASN A 89 -12.00 -10.48 -9.46
C ASN A 89 -13.29 -9.79 -9.01
N TYR A 90 -13.19 -8.85 -8.07
CA TYR A 90 -14.34 -8.18 -7.46
C TYR A 90 -15.40 -7.67 -8.45
N PHE A 91 -14.99 -7.23 -9.65
CA PHE A 91 -15.90 -6.68 -10.67
C PHE A 91 -16.48 -7.71 -11.65
N GLN A 92 -16.03 -8.97 -11.59
CA GLN A 92 -16.47 -10.04 -12.48
C GLN A 92 -16.91 -11.30 -11.73
N ASP A 93 -16.78 -11.28 -10.41
CA ASP A 93 -17.02 -12.43 -9.56
C ASP A 93 -18.51 -12.76 -9.51
N GLN A 94 -18.89 -13.95 -9.96
CA GLN A 94 -20.24 -14.46 -9.79
C GLN A 94 -20.37 -15.14 -8.41
N GLU A 95 -21.55 -15.06 -7.79
CA GLU A 95 -21.83 -15.45 -6.40
C GLU A 95 -21.47 -16.91 -6.01
N ASN A 96 -21.08 -17.78 -6.96
CA ASN A 96 -20.86 -19.21 -6.71
C ASN A 96 -19.48 -19.76 -7.11
N ASN A 97 -18.45 -18.93 -7.34
CA ASN A 97 -17.10 -19.46 -7.58
C ASN A 97 -16.25 -19.56 -6.30
N ASP A 98 -15.34 -20.53 -6.29
CA ASP A 98 -14.39 -20.80 -5.21
C ASP A 98 -13.12 -19.92 -5.27
N ASN A 99 -13.02 -19.02 -6.25
CA ASN A 99 -11.83 -18.22 -6.49
C ASN A 99 -11.56 -17.31 -5.29
N GLY A 100 -10.33 -17.26 -4.78
CA GLY A 100 -9.99 -16.40 -3.65
C GLY A 100 -10.66 -16.78 -2.32
N LYS A 101 -11.44 -17.86 -2.24
CA LYS A 101 -12.05 -18.32 -1.00
C LYS A 101 -10.95 -18.59 0.04
N ILE A 102 -11.14 -18.07 1.25
CA ILE A 102 -10.23 -18.32 2.36
C ILE A 102 -10.51 -19.73 2.87
N GLN A 103 -9.55 -20.64 2.68
CA GLN A 103 -9.71 -22.06 3.02
C GLN A 103 -9.15 -22.41 4.39
N HIS A 104 -8.12 -21.68 4.81
CA HIS A 104 -7.41 -21.95 6.06
C HIS A 104 -7.10 -20.64 6.76
N THR A 105 -7.12 -20.69 8.09
CA THR A 105 -6.67 -19.60 8.96
C THR A 105 -5.57 -20.12 9.87
N LEU A 106 -4.44 -19.45 9.90
CA LEU A 106 -3.31 -19.80 10.76
C LEU A 106 -3.45 -19.13 12.12
N THR A 107 -3.15 -19.89 13.17
CA THR A 107 -3.07 -19.42 14.55
C THR A 107 -1.73 -19.84 15.16
N TRP A 108 -1.32 -19.16 16.22
CA TRP A 108 -0.08 -19.46 16.94
C TRP A 108 -0.36 -20.20 18.24
N GLN A 109 0.16 -21.42 18.35
CA GLN A 109 0.21 -22.23 19.55
C GLN A 109 1.60 -22.91 19.58
N GLU A 110 2.63 -22.15 19.98
CA GLU A 110 4.07 -22.51 19.91
C GLU A 110 4.66 -22.60 18.49
N LYS A 111 3.84 -22.92 17.49
CA LYS A 111 4.13 -22.82 16.06
C LYS A 111 2.90 -22.30 15.31
N TRP A 112 3.11 -21.80 14.10
CA TRP A 112 2.02 -21.47 13.19
C TRP A 112 1.35 -22.75 12.69
N GLN A 113 0.06 -22.88 12.92
CA GLN A 113 -0.73 -24.03 12.50
C GLN A 113 -2.14 -23.65 12.11
N GLU A 114 -2.79 -24.52 11.35
CA GLU A 114 -4.18 -24.36 10.91
C GLU A 114 -5.14 -24.37 12.12
N LYS A 115 -6.10 -23.43 12.17
CA LYS A 115 -7.01 -23.23 13.30
C LYS A 115 -7.86 -24.46 13.61
N ASP A 116 -8.34 -25.15 12.59
CA ASP A 116 -9.24 -26.30 12.67
C ASP A 116 -8.50 -27.64 12.52
N SER A 117 -7.16 -27.64 12.61
CA SER A 117 -6.31 -28.82 12.39
C SER A 117 -6.50 -29.50 11.02
N LYS A 118 -6.98 -28.75 10.01
CA LYS A 118 -7.12 -29.26 8.65
C LYS A 118 -5.75 -29.36 8.00
N GLN A 119 -5.57 -30.37 7.15
CA GLN A 119 -4.39 -30.47 6.30
C GLN A 119 -4.37 -29.30 5.32
N ILE A 120 -3.26 -28.56 5.27
CA ILE A 120 -3.06 -27.46 4.33
C ILE A 120 -2.57 -28.06 3.02
N GLU A 121 -3.39 -27.97 1.98
CA GLU A 121 -3.05 -28.45 0.64
C GLU A 121 -3.20 -27.33 -0.40
N GLY A 122 -2.29 -27.29 -1.38
CA GLY A 122 -2.36 -26.38 -2.52
C GLY A 122 -1.44 -25.16 -2.43
N LYS A 123 -1.63 -24.24 -3.39
CA LYS A 123 -0.88 -22.97 -3.49
C LYS A 123 -1.82 -21.82 -3.20
N PHE A 124 -1.42 -20.97 -2.27
CA PHE A 124 -2.18 -19.81 -1.85
C PHE A 124 -1.57 -18.53 -2.41
N ASP A 125 -2.40 -17.53 -2.66
CA ASP A 125 -1.91 -16.20 -3.00
C ASP A 125 -1.64 -15.38 -1.75
N ARG A 126 -0.63 -14.53 -1.84
CA ARG A 126 -0.22 -13.61 -0.77
C ARG A 126 -0.27 -12.15 -1.22
N ASP A 127 -0.38 -11.90 -2.52
CA ASP A 127 -0.70 -10.57 -3.06
C ASP A 127 -2.20 -10.47 -3.30
N SER A 128 -2.95 -10.41 -2.20
CA SER A 128 -4.41 -10.39 -2.22
C SER A 128 -4.97 -9.38 -1.23
N TRP A 129 -6.25 -9.07 -1.40
CA TRP A 129 -6.93 -8.03 -0.64
C TRP A 129 -8.24 -8.52 -0.06
N ILE A 130 -8.61 -8.03 1.12
CA ILE A 130 -9.92 -8.29 1.75
C ILE A 130 -10.68 -6.97 1.97
N PRO A 131 -12.01 -6.96 1.89
CA PRO A 131 -12.82 -5.80 2.27
C PRO A 131 -12.57 -5.45 3.75
N ILE A 132 -12.37 -4.17 4.06
CA ILE A 132 -12.10 -3.75 5.44
C ILE A 132 -13.26 -4.05 6.38
N ASN A 133 -14.51 -4.01 5.91
CA ASN A 133 -15.68 -4.38 6.73
C ASN A 133 -15.73 -5.89 7.09
N GLN A 134 -14.96 -6.72 6.39
CA GLN A 134 -14.81 -8.15 6.67
C GLN A 134 -13.52 -8.46 7.44
N TRP A 135 -12.80 -7.45 7.95
CA TRP A 135 -11.48 -7.62 8.57
C TRP A 135 -11.40 -8.77 9.59
N TYR A 136 -12.39 -8.92 10.46
CA TYR A 136 -12.40 -9.96 11.50
C TYR A 136 -12.89 -11.33 11.03
N ASN A 137 -13.63 -11.40 9.92
CA ASN A 137 -14.18 -12.64 9.39
C ASN A 137 -14.19 -12.66 7.85
N PRO A 138 -13.02 -12.56 7.21
CA PRO A 138 -12.96 -12.51 5.76
C PRO A 138 -13.28 -13.89 5.19
N GLN A 139 -14.16 -13.92 4.19
CA GLN A 139 -14.55 -15.17 3.51
C GLN A 139 -13.79 -15.36 2.19
N LYS A 140 -13.40 -14.24 1.57
CA LYS A 140 -12.86 -14.20 0.21
C LYS A 140 -11.80 -13.12 0.11
N ALA A 141 -10.73 -13.42 -0.61
CA ALA A 141 -9.69 -12.49 -0.98
C ALA A 141 -9.71 -12.22 -2.49
N TYR A 142 -9.36 -11.01 -2.86
CA TYR A 142 -9.50 -10.47 -4.20
C TYR A 142 -8.14 -10.12 -4.77
N GLY A 143 -8.04 -10.23 -6.09
CA GLY A 143 -6.89 -9.74 -6.84
C GLY A 143 -6.93 -8.22 -6.98
N SER A 144 -5.81 -7.66 -7.44
CA SER A 144 -5.70 -6.24 -7.73
C SER A 144 -6.57 -5.82 -8.92
N PRO A 145 -7.34 -4.71 -8.84
CA PRO A 145 -8.22 -4.25 -9.92
C PRO A 145 -7.48 -3.43 -10.99
N TRP A 146 -6.19 -3.72 -11.24
CA TRP A 146 -5.41 -3.01 -12.23
C TRP A 146 -4.55 -3.95 -13.06
N GLN A 147 -4.19 -3.48 -14.25
CA GLN A 147 -3.34 -4.20 -15.20
C GLN A 147 -2.24 -3.29 -15.71
N TYR A 148 -1.09 -3.90 -16.05
CA TYR A 148 0.04 -3.18 -16.63
C TYR A 148 -0.01 -3.29 -18.14
N HIS A 149 0.10 -2.15 -18.82
CA HIS A 149 0.14 -2.04 -20.28
C HIS A 149 1.47 -1.44 -20.73
N PRO A 150 2.26 -2.16 -21.55
CA PRO A 150 3.51 -1.64 -22.06
C PRO A 150 3.26 -0.55 -23.12
N HIS A 151 3.80 0.64 -22.90
CA HIS A 151 3.71 1.81 -23.77
C HIS A 151 5.12 2.23 -24.22
N LEU A 152 5.29 2.41 -25.54
CA LEU A 152 6.52 2.93 -26.12
C LEU A 152 6.41 4.44 -26.32
N HIS A 153 7.43 5.16 -25.89
CA HIS A 153 7.55 6.61 -26.01
C HIS A 153 8.74 6.93 -26.93
N PRO A 154 8.54 6.92 -28.27
CA PRO A 154 9.56 7.36 -29.21
C PRO A 154 9.65 8.88 -29.23
N ARG A 155 10.87 9.43 -29.14
CA ARG A 155 11.11 10.84 -29.45
C ARG A 155 11.46 11.01 -30.92
N LEU A 156 10.72 11.86 -31.61
CA LEU A 156 10.98 12.20 -33.01
C LEU A 156 11.99 13.35 -33.13
N LEU A 157 12.70 13.41 -34.25
CA LEU A 157 13.45 14.60 -34.64
C LEU A 157 12.46 15.73 -34.97
N GLU A 158 12.80 16.98 -34.63
CA GLU A 158 11.86 18.13 -34.71
C GLU A 158 11.30 18.32 -36.13
N GLU A 159 12.16 18.19 -37.14
CA GLU A 159 11.81 18.45 -38.54
C GLU A 159 11.61 17.17 -39.38
N GLN A 160 11.61 15.98 -38.76
CA GLN A 160 11.51 14.71 -39.49
C GLN A 160 10.61 13.71 -38.76
N ARG A 161 9.80 12.97 -39.51
CA ARG A 161 9.05 11.81 -38.99
C ARG A 161 9.95 10.59 -38.76
N LYS A 162 11.07 10.78 -38.06
CA LYS A 162 12.09 9.79 -37.78
C LYS A 162 12.40 9.77 -36.29
N VAL A 163 12.45 8.59 -35.71
CA VAL A 163 12.83 8.40 -34.29
C VAL A 163 14.30 8.81 -34.10
N LYS A 164 14.56 9.58 -33.06
CA LYS A 164 15.91 9.95 -32.66
C LYS A 164 16.61 8.73 -32.05
N THR A 165 17.81 8.42 -32.54
CA THR A 165 18.61 7.29 -32.05
C THR A 165 18.81 7.38 -30.54
N GLY A 166 18.51 6.28 -29.82
CA GLY A 166 18.67 6.20 -28.38
C GLY A 166 17.55 6.84 -27.55
N GLU A 167 16.49 7.38 -28.19
CA GLU A 167 15.37 8.03 -27.48
C GLU A 167 14.05 7.26 -27.66
N LEU A 168 14.14 5.95 -27.53
CA LEU A 168 13.00 5.05 -27.37
C LEU A 168 12.94 4.59 -25.91
N PHE A 169 11.82 4.85 -25.25
CA PHE A 169 11.59 4.48 -23.85
C PHE A 169 10.37 3.57 -23.72
N LEU A 170 10.43 2.54 -22.87
CA LEU A 170 9.33 1.61 -22.60
C LEU A 170 8.83 1.80 -21.17
N GLU A 171 7.62 2.30 -21.01
CA GLU A 171 6.98 2.40 -19.71
C GLU A 171 5.83 1.40 -19.59
N ASN A 172 5.58 0.90 -18.38
CA ASN A 172 4.34 0.19 -18.10
C ASN A 172 3.33 1.19 -17.53
N ALA A 173 2.37 1.58 -18.36
CA ALA A 173 1.17 2.26 -17.93
C ALA A 173 0.34 1.31 -17.06
N VAL A 174 -0.42 1.85 -16.12
CA VAL A 174 -1.33 1.11 -15.24
C VAL A 174 -2.75 1.52 -15.59
N GLN A 175 -3.55 0.54 -15.98
CA GLN A 175 -4.98 0.69 -16.15
C GLN A 175 -5.68 0.23 -14.88
N LEU A 176 -6.34 1.14 -14.18
CA LEU A 176 -7.25 0.80 -13.09
C LEU A 176 -8.62 0.43 -13.68
N HIS A 177 -9.32 -0.54 -13.09
CA HIS A 177 -10.70 -0.85 -13.45
C HIS A 177 -11.57 0.42 -13.38
N PRO A 178 -12.46 0.69 -14.36
CA PRO A 178 -13.23 1.94 -14.42
C PRO A 178 -14.06 2.25 -13.16
N ASP A 179 -14.54 1.19 -12.51
CA ASP A 179 -15.37 1.27 -11.30
C ASP A 179 -14.53 1.18 -10.02
N ALA A 180 -13.21 1.05 -10.12
CA ALA A 180 -12.31 1.10 -8.98
C ALA A 180 -11.75 2.52 -8.77
N CYS A 181 -11.38 2.81 -7.53
CA CYS A 181 -10.62 3.99 -7.16
C CYS A 181 -9.47 3.63 -6.22
N LEU A 182 -8.44 4.46 -6.18
CA LEU A 182 -7.40 4.36 -5.14
C LEU A 182 -7.83 5.14 -3.91
N VAL A 183 -7.47 4.60 -2.75
CA VAL A 183 -7.88 5.12 -1.45
C VAL A 183 -6.67 5.28 -0.54
N TYR A 184 -6.62 6.43 0.15
CA TYR A 184 -5.60 6.74 1.15
C TYR A 184 -6.28 7.34 2.39
N LEU A 185 -5.71 7.09 3.55
CA LEU A 185 -6.18 7.68 4.81
C LEU A 185 -5.33 8.89 5.12
N ALA A 186 -5.93 10.01 5.52
CA ALA A 186 -5.20 11.22 5.89
C ALA A 186 -5.76 11.86 7.17
N ASN A 187 -4.96 12.63 7.88
CA ASN A 187 -5.41 13.45 9.01
C ASN A 187 -5.89 14.85 8.62
N GLN A 188 -5.74 15.22 7.34
CA GLN A 188 -6.16 16.50 6.78
C GLN A 188 -6.91 16.25 5.47
N PRO A 189 -7.92 17.07 5.14
CA PRO A 189 -8.61 16.94 3.87
C PRO A 189 -7.73 17.45 2.72
N LEU A 190 -8.04 17.01 1.51
CA LEU A 190 -7.54 17.60 0.27
C LEU A 190 -8.73 18.22 -0.46
N GLU A 191 -8.51 19.37 -1.11
CA GLU A 191 -9.58 20.01 -1.88
C GLU A 191 -10.05 19.09 -3.02
N ASN A 192 -11.36 19.08 -3.26
CA ASN A 192 -11.93 18.28 -4.35
C ASN A 192 -11.58 18.93 -5.69
N GLY A 193 -11.16 18.14 -6.66
CA GLY A 193 -10.83 18.69 -7.97
C GLY A 193 -9.96 17.79 -8.81
N TRP A 194 -9.39 18.36 -9.86
CA TRP A 194 -8.49 17.65 -10.77
C TRP A 194 -7.05 18.00 -10.48
N TYR A 195 -6.24 16.96 -10.36
CA TYR A 195 -4.83 17.08 -10.00
C TYR A 195 -3.94 16.37 -11.00
N ARG A 196 -2.72 16.86 -11.15
CA ARG A 196 -1.64 16.11 -11.79
C ARG A 196 -1.03 15.17 -10.77
N PHE A 197 -1.06 13.88 -11.04
CA PHE A 197 -0.64 12.85 -10.10
C PHE A 197 0.18 11.75 -10.79
N GLY A 198 1.30 11.37 -10.16
CA GLY A 198 2.22 10.36 -10.70
C GLY A 198 3.26 10.91 -11.68
N GLY A 199 3.75 10.03 -12.56
CA GLY A 199 4.62 10.40 -13.70
C GLY A 199 3.84 11.12 -14.81
N GLU A 200 4.54 11.64 -15.81
CA GLU A 200 3.98 12.12 -17.10
C GLU A 200 2.78 13.09 -17.05
N SER A 201 2.56 13.79 -15.93
CA SER A 201 1.48 14.76 -15.73
C SER A 201 0.06 14.21 -15.89
N HIS A 202 -0.17 12.93 -15.55
CA HIS A 202 -1.50 12.32 -15.62
C HIS A 202 -2.52 13.02 -14.72
N LEU A 203 -3.74 13.17 -15.24
CA LEU A 203 -4.84 13.79 -14.53
C LEU A 203 -5.64 12.75 -13.73
N VAL A 204 -5.94 13.12 -12.50
CA VAL A 204 -6.81 12.36 -11.60
C VAL A 204 -7.87 13.27 -11.03
N GLU A 205 -9.06 12.74 -10.81
CA GLU A 205 -10.06 13.35 -9.94
C GLU A 205 -9.75 12.95 -8.50
N VAL A 206 -9.71 13.94 -7.61
CA VAL A 206 -9.55 13.76 -6.17
C VAL A 206 -10.84 14.14 -5.47
N LYS A 207 -11.27 13.27 -4.55
CA LYS A 207 -12.33 13.58 -3.58
C LYS A 207 -11.82 13.29 -2.17
N SER A 208 -12.12 14.16 -1.24
CA SER A 208 -11.86 13.97 0.19
C SER A 208 -13.19 13.78 0.91
N LEU A 209 -13.36 12.64 1.57
CA LEU A 209 -14.52 12.36 2.43
C LEU A 209 -14.05 12.27 3.88
N GLU A 210 -14.92 12.57 4.84
CA GLU A 210 -14.67 12.22 6.23
C GLU A 210 -14.79 10.70 6.41
N LEU A 211 -13.94 10.12 7.26
CA LEU A 211 -14.05 8.72 7.61
C LEU A 211 -15.34 8.45 8.35
N SER A 212 -16.05 7.38 7.99
CA SER A 212 -17.19 6.92 8.78
C SER A 212 -16.78 6.56 10.22
N SER A 213 -17.73 6.71 11.15
CA SER A 213 -17.52 6.44 12.58
C SER A 213 -17.02 5.03 12.87
N HIS A 214 -17.45 4.04 12.07
CA HIS A 214 -16.99 2.67 12.15
C HIS A 214 -15.48 2.55 11.86
N LEU A 215 -15.00 3.18 10.78
CA LEU A 215 -13.57 3.17 10.43
C LEU A 215 -12.74 3.96 11.44
N GLN A 216 -13.23 5.11 11.91
CA GLN A 216 -12.55 5.86 12.97
C GLN A 216 -12.38 5.00 14.23
N THR A 217 -13.43 4.28 14.63
CA THR A 217 -13.38 3.34 15.77
C THR A 217 -12.35 2.25 15.54
N LEU A 218 -12.33 1.64 14.34
CA LEU A 218 -11.39 0.58 13.98
C LEU A 218 -9.93 1.05 14.03
N PHE A 219 -9.62 2.22 13.48
CA PHE A 219 -8.25 2.75 13.46
C PHE A 219 -7.77 3.29 14.81
N ASN A 220 -8.69 3.66 15.70
CA ASN A 220 -8.39 4.11 17.05
C ASN A 220 -8.33 2.97 18.07
N GLN A 221 -8.74 1.75 17.69
CA GLN A 221 -8.65 0.59 18.55
C GLN A 221 -7.18 0.22 18.79
N ASP A 222 -6.89 -0.20 20.02
CA ASP A 222 -5.61 -0.82 20.35
C ASP A 222 -5.36 -2.05 19.49
N VAL A 223 -4.16 -2.13 18.90
CA VAL A 223 -3.80 -3.29 18.07
C VAL A 223 -3.59 -4.55 18.91
N GLY A 224 -3.31 -4.39 20.21
CA GLY A 224 -3.19 -5.47 21.16
C GLY A 224 -1.91 -6.30 21.00
N GLN A 225 -1.95 -7.55 21.44
CA GLN A 225 -0.83 -8.50 21.34
C GLN A 225 -0.73 -9.13 19.96
N TYR A 226 -1.83 -9.15 19.19
CA TYR A 226 -1.93 -9.89 17.94
C TYR A 226 -2.56 -9.02 16.85
N PHE A 227 -1.78 -8.66 15.84
CA PHE A 227 -2.19 -7.69 14.81
C PHE A 227 -1.51 -7.93 13.48
N ALA A 228 -2.08 -7.36 12.41
CA ALA A 228 -1.50 -7.39 11.09
C ALA A 228 -1.25 -5.98 10.54
N LEU A 229 -0.18 -5.84 9.79
CA LEU A 229 0.12 -4.62 9.04
C LEU A 229 -0.79 -4.53 7.81
N ILE A 230 -1.46 -3.40 7.63
CA ILE A 230 -2.19 -3.10 6.39
C ILE A 230 -1.40 -2.19 5.43
N THR A 231 -0.24 -1.71 5.87
CA THR A 231 0.73 -1.01 5.04
C THR A 231 2.14 -1.55 5.30
N ALA A 232 3.07 -1.37 4.37
CA ALA A 232 4.44 -1.80 4.58
C ALA A 232 5.07 -1.06 5.77
N ALA A 233 5.83 -1.77 6.60
CA ALA A 233 6.51 -1.18 7.74
C ALA A 233 8.00 -1.08 7.56
N ILE A 234 8.58 -0.01 8.10
CA ILE A 234 10.02 0.19 8.14
C ILE A 234 10.39 0.48 9.57
N TRP A 235 11.09 -0.48 10.17
CA TRP A 235 11.57 -0.41 11.54
C TRP A 235 13.06 -0.12 11.58
N GLY A 236 13.51 0.40 12.72
CA GLY A 236 14.92 0.55 13.04
C GLY A 236 15.42 1.97 12.81
N THR A 237 16.69 2.10 12.44
CA THR A 237 17.38 3.40 12.42
C THR A 237 17.45 4.01 11.02
N ASN A 238 17.97 5.22 10.95
CA ASN A 238 18.29 5.84 9.68
C ASN A 238 19.30 5.05 8.83
N ARG A 239 20.05 4.11 9.43
CA ARG A 239 21.09 3.31 8.76
C ARG A 239 20.68 1.86 8.50
N LEU A 240 19.89 1.25 9.38
CA LEU A 240 19.56 -0.17 9.35
C LEU A 240 18.04 -0.37 9.40
N SER A 241 17.53 -1.29 8.58
CA SER A 241 16.14 -1.74 8.64
C SER A 241 16.06 -3.03 9.45
N THR A 242 15.12 -3.12 10.39
CA THR A 242 14.88 -4.31 11.23
C THR A 242 13.51 -4.92 10.92
N ARG A 243 13.27 -6.16 11.40
CA ARG A 243 11.97 -6.83 11.26
C ARG A 243 10.92 -6.37 12.26
N ASN A 244 11.34 -5.79 13.37
CA ASN A 244 10.52 -5.20 14.41
C ASN A 244 11.34 -4.15 15.17
N PRO A 245 10.69 -3.23 15.90
CA PRO A 245 11.34 -2.39 16.90
C PRO A 245 12.03 -3.22 17.99
N SER A 246 13.15 -2.71 18.51
CA SER A 246 13.97 -3.38 19.54
C SER A 246 13.22 -3.62 20.85
N ASP A 247 12.30 -2.71 21.18
CA ASP A 247 11.62 -2.68 22.48
C ASP A 247 10.41 -3.62 22.49
N TRP A 248 10.07 -4.20 21.34
CA TRP A 248 9.00 -5.17 21.22
C TRP A 248 9.48 -6.52 21.74
N GLN A 249 8.76 -7.04 22.74
CA GLN A 249 8.90 -8.43 23.16
C GLN A 249 8.17 -9.34 22.18
N LEU A 250 8.81 -9.59 21.03
CA LEU A 250 8.28 -10.41 19.94
C LEU A 250 8.21 -11.89 20.34
N GLU A 251 7.01 -12.48 20.26
CA GLU A 251 6.87 -13.94 20.37
C GLU A 251 7.09 -14.60 19.00
N THR A 252 6.38 -14.10 17.99
CA THR A 252 6.49 -14.62 16.62
C THR A 252 6.06 -13.59 15.59
N ILE A 253 6.48 -13.82 14.35
CA ILE A 253 6.11 -13.04 13.18
C ILE A 253 5.80 -13.99 12.02
N ASN A 254 4.67 -13.81 11.35
CA ASN A 254 4.35 -14.46 10.08
C ASN A 254 4.48 -13.42 8.97
N THR A 255 5.51 -13.55 8.15
CA THR A 255 5.91 -12.55 7.16
C THR A 255 6.42 -13.18 5.87
N GLU A 256 6.67 -12.34 4.89
CA GLU A 256 7.19 -12.67 3.57
C GLU A 256 8.61 -12.10 3.38
N ARG A 257 9.13 -12.25 2.16
CA ARG A 257 10.38 -11.58 1.79
C ARG A 257 10.23 -10.06 1.95
N PRO A 258 11.25 -9.37 2.49
CA PRO A 258 11.21 -7.93 2.58
C PRO A 258 11.09 -7.29 1.19
N ILE A 259 10.34 -6.21 1.10
CA ILE A 259 10.13 -5.45 -0.13
C ILE A 259 10.97 -4.19 -0.14
N THR A 260 11.35 -3.70 -1.32
CA THR A 260 12.10 -2.45 -1.43
C THR A 260 11.20 -1.25 -1.17
N TYR A 261 11.70 -0.29 -0.40
CA TYR A 261 11.01 0.96 -0.13
C TYR A 261 11.91 2.15 -0.44
N ARG A 262 11.42 2.99 -1.36
CA ARG A 262 12.05 4.22 -1.78
C ARG A 262 11.00 5.14 -2.37
N TYR A 263 11.14 6.43 -2.16
CA TYR A 263 10.22 7.44 -2.70
C TYR A 263 11.00 8.67 -3.17
N ARG A 264 10.33 9.53 -3.95
CA ARG A 264 10.89 10.81 -4.39
C ARG A 264 10.70 11.84 -3.28
N PHE A 265 11.79 12.47 -2.86
CA PHE A 265 11.79 13.51 -1.84
C PHE A 265 11.50 14.91 -2.41
N GLY A 266 11.48 15.03 -3.75
CA GLY A 266 11.47 16.33 -4.43
C GLY A 266 12.85 17.00 -4.39
N GLY A 267 12.90 18.29 -4.70
CA GLY A 267 14.14 19.08 -4.72
C GLY A 267 13.90 20.46 -5.29
N LYS A 268 14.82 21.39 -5.02
CA LYS A 268 14.85 22.69 -5.70
C LYS A 268 15.48 22.50 -7.09
N ASP A 269 14.91 23.14 -8.10
CA ASP A 269 15.37 23.14 -9.49
C ASP A 269 15.37 21.76 -10.19
N LYS A 270 16.30 21.53 -11.13
CA LYS A 270 16.36 20.32 -11.97
C LYS A 270 16.76 19.04 -11.21
N VAL A 271 17.24 19.15 -9.96
CA VAL A 271 17.76 18.00 -9.19
C VAL A 271 16.67 17.43 -8.28
N LYS A 272 15.98 16.39 -8.74
CA LYS A 272 15.04 15.62 -7.91
C LYS A 272 15.82 14.64 -7.04
N ARG A 273 15.64 14.70 -5.71
CA ARG A 273 16.27 13.77 -4.76
C ARG A 273 15.37 12.56 -4.52
N LEU A 274 16.00 11.40 -4.40
CA LEU A 274 15.35 10.17 -3.93
C LEU A 274 15.65 9.98 -2.44
N SER A 275 14.69 9.41 -1.71
CA SER A 275 14.93 8.92 -0.35
C SER A 275 16.02 7.85 -0.35
N ARG A 276 16.51 7.49 0.84
CA ARG A 276 17.35 6.30 0.99
C ARG A 276 16.55 5.06 0.56
N GLY A 277 17.20 4.13 -0.13
CA GLY A 277 16.63 2.81 -0.38
C GLY A 277 16.61 1.99 0.91
N ARG A 278 15.47 1.36 1.21
CA ARG A 278 15.26 0.56 2.42
C ARG A 278 14.61 -0.78 2.08
N TYR A 279 14.71 -1.70 3.03
CA TYR A 279 13.89 -2.90 3.04
C TYR A 279 12.75 -2.70 4.04
N ALA A 280 11.52 -2.94 3.60
CA ALA A 280 10.33 -2.86 4.42
C ALA A 280 9.77 -4.26 4.67
N VAL A 281 9.20 -4.45 5.85
CA VAL A 281 8.33 -5.56 6.14
C VAL A 281 7.05 -5.37 5.33
N PRO A 282 6.62 -6.36 4.52
CA PRO A 282 5.45 -6.19 3.65
C PRO A 282 4.15 -6.10 4.45
N ALA A 283 3.17 -5.40 3.89
CA ALA A 283 1.80 -5.44 4.37
C ALA A 283 1.25 -6.89 4.33
N GLY A 284 0.29 -7.22 5.19
CA GLY A 284 -0.15 -8.58 5.46
C GLY A 284 0.66 -9.28 6.56
N THR A 285 1.84 -8.78 6.92
CA THR A 285 2.64 -9.35 8.01
C THR A 285 1.89 -9.33 9.33
N VAL A 286 1.90 -10.46 10.03
CA VAL A 286 1.23 -10.65 11.32
C VAL A 286 2.28 -10.74 12.43
N TYR A 287 2.09 -9.94 13.48
CA TYR A 287 2.89 -9.95 14.69
C TYR A 287 2.11 -10.56 15.84
N ARG A 288 2.82 -11.31 16.69
CA ARG A 288 2.37 -11.67 18.03
C ARG A 288 3.42 -11.24 19.06
N LEU A 289 3.00 -10.45 20.03
CA LEU A 289 3.84 -9.87 21.07
C LEU A 289 3.42 -10.36 22.45
N LYS A 290 4.37 -10.37 23.40
CA LYS A 290 4.08 -10.68 24.80
C LYS A 290 3.23 -9.60 25.47
N ASN A 291 3.47 -8.35 25.13
CA ASN A 291 2.76 -7.19 25.70
C ASN A 291 1.87 -6.57 24.62
N PRO A 292 0.64 -6.13 24.97
CA PRO A 292 -0.22 -5.44 24.03
C PRO A 292 0.36 -4.09 23.63
N LEU A 293 0.07 -3.66 22.41
CA LEU A 293 0.39 -2.32 21.92
C LEU A 293 -0.88 -1.47 21.77
N PRO A 294 -0.76 -0.14 21.94
CA PRO A 294 -1.88 0.76 21.69
C PRO A 294 -2.16 0.86 20.19
N SER A 295 -3.17 1.64 19.81
CA SER A 295 -3.43 1.95 18.40
C SER A 295 -2.19 2.52 17.69
N TRP A 296 -2.08 2.29 16.38
CA TRP A 296 -0.90 2.68 15.58
C TRP A 296 -0.54 4.17 15.72
N GLU A 297 -1.55 5.03 15.87
CA GLU A 297 -1.35 6.46 16.08
C GLU A 297 -0.51 6.77 17.31
N ASN A 298 -0.61 5.95 18.36
CA ASN A 298 0.10 6.14 19.63
C ASN A 298 1.47 5.45 19.67
N TRP A 299 1.92 4.84 18.57
CA TRP A 299 3.24 4.20 18.51
C TRP A 299 4.37 5.21 18.58
N GLN A 300 5.48 4.82 19.22
CA GLN A 300 6.62 5.71 19.41
C GLN A 300 7.27 6.05 18.07
N GLU A 301 7.51 7.34 17.79
CA GLU A 301 8.14 7.75 16.54
C GLU A 301 9.57 7.21 16.37
N SER A 302 10.27 6.95 17.49
CA SER A 302 11.62 6.39 17.52
C SER A 302 11.72 5.00 16.89
N TRP A 303 10.61 4.27 16.76
CA TRP A 303 10.56 2.97 16.09
C TRP A 303 10.73 3.07 14.57
N PHE A 304 10.52 4.27 14.02
CA PHE A 304 10.53 4.54 12.59
C PHE A 304 11.77 5.36 12.23
N PRO A 305 12.45 5.05 11.11
CA PRO A 305 13.47 5.94 10.58
C PRO A 305 12.92 7.33 10.28
N SER A 306 13.77 8.34 10.45
CA SER A 306 13.48 9.74 10.19
C SER A 306 14.45 10.31 9.16
N GLU A 307 13.97 10.51 7.93
CA GLU A 307 14.73 11.10 6.83
C GLU A 307 14.15 12.48 6.52
N GLY A 308 14.43 13.46 7.38
CA GLY A 308 13.75 14.77 7.36
C GLY A 308 12.41 14.73 8.08
N VAL A 309 11.57 13.72 7.79
CA VAL A 309 10.35 13.40 8.57
C VAL A 309 10.33 11.92 8.92
N SER A 310 9.65 11.57 10.03
CA SER A 310 9.44 10.18 10.43
C SER A 310 8.66 9.42 9.36
N LEU A 311 9.07 8.19 9.04
CA LEU A 311 8.34 7.35 8.10
C LEU A 311 6.95 6.93 8.60
N LYS A 312 6.69 7.03 9.92
CA LYS A 312 5.33 6.92 10.48
C LYS A 312 4.37 7.89 9.81
N ARG A 313 4.85 9.09 9.48
CA ARG A 313 4.08 10.13 8.81
C ARG A 313 3.58 9.71 7.42
N TRP A 314 4.31 8.81 6.76
CA TRP A 314 3.92 8.18 5.49
C TRP A 314 3.14 6.88 5.68
N GLY A 315 2.53 6.72 6.86
CA GLY A 315 1.63 5.63 7.18
C GLY A 315 2.33 4.30 7.32
N CYS A 316 3.66 4.26 7.35
CA CYS A 316 4.41 3.02 7.46
C CYS A 316 3.98 2.26 8.72
N GLY A 317 3.74 0.96 8.54
CA GLY A 317 3.37 0.06 9.63
C GLY A 317 1.99 0.29 10.23
N LEU A 318 1.09 1.02 9.56
CA LEU A 318 -0.32 1.06 9.93
C LEU A 318 -0.83 -0.37 10.07
N ALA A 319 -1.47 -0.65 11.20
CA ALA A 319 -1.83 -1.99 11.63
C ALA A 319 -3.23 -2.04 12.22
N LEU A 320 -3.86 -3.21 12.16
CA LEU A 320 -5.18 -3.48 12.70
C LEU A 320 -5.15 -4.73 13.61
N PRO A 321 -5.95 -4.75 14.69
CA PRO A 321 -5.97 -5.85 15.64
C PRO A 321 -6.56 -7.13 15.04
N LEU A 322 -6.02 -8.28 15.43
CA LEU A 322 -6.52 -9.61 15.08
C LEU A 322 -6.94 -10.41 16.32
N GLU A 323 -6.99 -9.80 17.52
CA GLU A 323 -7.24 -10.52 18.78
C GLU A 323 -8.55 -11.30 18.82
N ASN A 324 -9.59 -10.85 18.10
CA ASN A 324 -10.86 -11.58 17.98
C ASN A 324 -10.74 -12.93 17.24
N ILE A 325 -9.63 -13.19 16.56
CA ILE A 325 -9.37 -14.42 15.79
C ILE A 325 -8.52 -15.42 16.58
N ALA A 326 -7.73 -14.91 17.55
CA ALA A 326 -6.86 -15.70 18.43
C ALA A 326 -7.59 -16.34 19.62
N LYS A 327 -8.84 -15.93 19.86
CA LYS A 327 -9.81 -16.66 20.70
C LYS A 327 -10.51 -17.72 19.86
#